data_AF-A0A523NCI1-F1
#
_entry.id   AF-A0A523NCI1-F1
#
_cell.length_a   1.000
_cell.length_b   1.000
_cell.length_c   1.000
_cell.angle_alpha   90.00
_cell.angle_beta   90.00
_cell.angle_gamma   90.00
#
_symmetry.space_group_name_H-M   'P 1'
#
loop_
_entity.id
_entity.type
_entity.pdbx_description
1 polymer ?
#
loop_
_entity_poly.entity_id
_entity_poly.type
_entity_poly.pdbx_seq_one_letter_code
_entity_poly.pdbx_strand_id
1 'polypeptide(L)'
;MTGAGESPPPGERLAEDLRRLEEIVRLLESDEPELDEALALFEEGVTRLRQARDQLAQAELTVQRVLEQADGTIRLEDLDE
;
A
#
# COMPACT_ATOMS: atom_id res chain seq x y z
N MET A 1 -30.76 -0.81 5.92
CA MET A 1 -29.87 -1.20 4.81
C MET A 1 -29.16 0.06 4.33
N THR A 2 -27.93 0.32 4.76
CA THR A 2 -26.91 1.15 4.07
C THR A 2 -25.65 1.18 4.93
N GLY A 3 -24.51 0.82 4.35
CA GLY A 3 -23.20 0.77 5.00
C GLY A 3 -22.26 -0.21 4.30
N ALA A 4 -22.32 -0.25 2.96
CA ALA A 4 -21.41 -1.06 2.18
C ALA A 4 -20.09 -0.30 2.00
N GLY A 5 -19.04 -0.78 2.65
CA GLY A 5 -17.69 -0.79 2.10
C GLY A 5 -17.02 0.55 1.85
N GLU A 6 -17.02 1.46 2.83
CA GLU A 6 -16.05 2.56 2.78
C GLU A 6 -14.67 1.98 3.15
N SER A 7 -13.83 1.93 2.14
CA SER A 7 -12.48 1.39 2.22
C SER A 7 -11.64 2.30 3.13
N PRO A 8 -10.84 1.75 4.08
CA PRO A 8 -10.09 2.57 5.04
C PRO A 8 -9.19 3.60 4.34
N PRO A 9 -8.94 4.75 4.99
CA PRO A 9 -8.08 5.79 4.42
C PRO A 9 -6.68 5.24 4.12
N PRO A 10 -5.93 5.83 3.16
CA PRO A 10 -4.69 5.25 2.65
C PRO A 10 -3.66 4.90 3.74
N GLY A 11 -3.51 5.75 4.76
CA GLY A 11 -2.57 5.48 5.86
C GLY A 11 -2.96 4.29 6.74
N GLU A 12 -4.25 4.09 6.98
CA GLU A 12 -4.74 2.95 7.77
C GLU A 12 -4.60 1.64 6.99
N ARG A 13 -4.84 1.67 5.67
CA ARG A 13 -4.65 0.52 4.79
C ARG A 13 -3.20 0.08 4.71
N LEU A 14 -2.26 1.03 4.56
CA LEU A 14 -0.83 0.72 4.58
C LEU A 14 -0.43 0.05 5.90
N ALA A 15 -0.92 0.57 7.03
CA ALA A 15 -0.63 -0.01 8.34
C ALA A 15 -1.25 -1.41 8.51
N GLU A 16 -2.40 -1.69 7.91
CA GLU A 16 -2.99 -3.03 7.86
C GLU A 16 -2.16 -3.98 7.00
N ASP A 17 -1.77 -3.57 5.79
CA ASP A 17 -0.95 -4.40 4.89
C ASP A 17 0.40 -4.74 5.52
N LEU A 18 1.04 -3.78 6.19
CA LEU A 18 2.31 -4.02 6.91
C LEU A 18 2.15 -4.98 8.08
N ARG A 19 1.10 -4.82 8.91
CA ARG A 19 0.83 -5.75 10.01
C ARG A 19 0.59 -7.17 9.51
N ARG A 20 -0.18 -7.31 8.42
CA ARG A 20 -0.43 -8.63 7.82
C ARG A 20 0.83 -9.24 7.23
N LEU A 21 1.69 -8.45 6.60
CA LEU A 21 2.99 -8.90 6.11
C LEU A 21 3.88 -9.43 7.26
N GLU A 22 3.92 -8.73 8.40
CA GLU A 22 4.67 -9.19 9.59
C GLU A 22 4.11 -10.51 10.17
N GLU A 23 2.80 -10.72 10.12
CA GLU A 23 2.18 -12.01 10.49
C GLU A 23 2.57 -13.12 9.52
N ILE A 24 2.48 -12.86 8.21
CA ILE A 24 2.87 -13.83 7.17
C ILE A 24 4.32 -14.26 7.34
N VAL A 25 5.24 -13.31 7.56
CA VAL A 25 6.66 -13.62 7.82
C VAL A 25 6.81 -14.53 9.04
N ARG A 26 6.15 -14.20 10.16
CA ARG A 26 6.21 -15.02 11.38
C ARG A 26 5.68 -16.44 11.17
N LEU A 27 4.61 -16.61 10.39
CA LEU A 27 4.05 -17.92 10.06
C LEU A 27 4.95 -18.73 9.12
N LEU A 28 5.57 -18.08 8.13
CA LEU A 28 6.50 -18.75 7.20
C LEU A 28 7.84 -19.11 7.86
N GLU A 29 8.23 -18.39 8.91
CA GLU A 29 9.41 -18.70 9.72
C GLU A 29 9.14 -19.78 10.78
N SER A 30 7.87 -20.11 11.05
CA SER A 30 7.53 -21.24 11.93
C SER A 30 7.55 -22.56 11.13
N ASP A 31 7.80 -23.67 11.81
CA ASP A 31 7.70 -25.03 11.23
C ASP A 31 6.24 -25.53 11.17
N GLU A 32 5.25 -24.64 11.28
CA GLU A 32 3.83 -24.97 11.37
C GLU A 32 3.11 -25.18 10.04
N PRO A 33 3.31 -24.36 8.98
CA PRO A 33 2.50 -24.46 7.78
C PRO A 33 2.92 -25.63 6.88
N GLU A 34 1.93 -26.34 6.36
CA GLU A 34 2.15 -27.29 5.27
C GLU A 34 2.52 -26.54 3.97
N LEU A 35 3.11 -27.24 3.00
CA LEU A 35 3.62 -26.62 1.76
C LEU A 35 2.57 -25.77 1.03
N ASP A 36 1.34 -26.27 0.89
CA ASP A 36 0.26 -25.56 0.19
C ASP A 36 -0.14 -24.27 0.94
N GLU A 37 -0.13 -24.30 2.27
CA GLU A 37 -0.40 -23.14 3.11
C GLU A 37 0.75 -22.12 3.01
N ALA A 38 1.99 -22.58 3.03
CA ALA A 38 3.17 -21.72 2.87
C ALA A 38 3.16 -21.02 1.50
N LEU A 39 2.75 -21.71 0.43
CA LEU A 39 2.59 -21.11 -0.90
C LEU A 39 1.49 -20.05 -0.91
N ALA A 40 0.34 -20.33 -0.30
CA ALA A 40 -0.76 -19.37 -0.21
C ALA A 40 -0.37 -18.11 0.59
N LEU A 41 0.31 -18.28 1.73
CA LEU A 41 0.84 -17.19 2.55
C LEU A 41 1.85 -16.34 1.77
N PHE A 42 2.73 -16.99 1.00
CA PHE A 42 3.70 -16.29 0.16
C PHE A 42 3.02 -15.44 -0.95
N GLU A 43 2.02 -16.01 -1.64
CA GLU A 43 1.25 -15.29 -2.66
C GLU A 43 0.48 -14.10 -2.08
N GLU A 44 -0.12 -14.27 -0.89
CA GLU A 44 -0.75 -13.18 -0.15
C GLU A 44 0.28 -12.08 0.14
N GLY A 45 1.44 -12.46 0.68
CA GLY A 45 2.52 -11.54 1.02
C GLY A 45 3.02 -10.74 -0.19
N VAL A 46 3.26 -11.39 -1.32
CA VAL A 46 3.65 -10.71 -2.57
C VAL A 46 2.59 -9.70 -2.99
N THR A 47 1.30 -10.07 -2.91
CA THR A 47 0.20 -9.18 -3.28
C THR A 47 0.15 -7.94 -2.39
N ARG A 48 0.22 -8.11 -1.06
CA ARG A 48 0.20 -6.98 -0.12
C ARG A 48 1.43 -6.09 -0.24
N LEU A 49 2.61 -6.67 -0.47
CA LEU A 49 3.82 -5.90 -0.68
C LEU A 49 3.70 -5.00 -1.91
N ARG A 50 3.07 -5.47 -3.00
CA ARG A 50 2.82 -4.64 -4.19
C ARG A 50 1.87 -3.49 -3.86
N GLN A 51 0.76 -3.78 -3.18
CA GLN A 51 -0.22 -2.76 -2.79
C GLN A 51 0.38 -1.68 -1.88
N ALA A 52 1.21 -2.06 -0.90
CA ALA A 52 1.91 -1.13 -0.03
C ALA A 52 2.86 -0.22 -0.81
N ARG A 53 3.60 -0.76 -1.79
CA ARG A 53 4.51 0.01 -2.66
C ARG A 53 3.75 1.00 -3.52
N ASP A 54 2.61 0.60 -4.08
CA ASP A 54 1.77 1.49 -4.89
C ASP A 54 1.21 2.64 -4.05
N GLN A 55 0.74 2.36 -2.83
CA GLN A 55 0.26 3.39 -1.89
C GLN A 55 1.37 4.38 -1.53
N LEU A 56 2.58 3.90 -1.25
CA LEU A 56 3.74 4.74 -0.96
C LEU A 56 4.12 5.63 -2.16
N ALA A 57 4.11 5.08 -3.37
CA ALA A 57 4.40 5.87 -4.58
C ALA A 57 3.38 7.01 -4.78
N GLN A 58 2.09 6.75 -4.52
CA GLN A 58 1.06 7.80 -4.59
C GLN A 58 1.24 8.88 -3.51
N ALA A 59 1.63 8.48 -2.30
CA ALA A 59 1.94 9.41 -1.23
C ALA A 59 3.16 10.28 -1.58
N GLU A 60 4.21 9.70 -2.16
CA GLU A 60 5.39 10.43 -2.61
C GLU A 60 5.06 11.47 -3.68
N LEU A 61 4.27 11.11 -4.70
CA LEU A 61 3.80 12.05 -5.72
C LEU A 61 3.01 13.21 -5.10
N THR A 62 2.19 12.92 -4.09
CA THR A 62 1.41 13.95 -3.39
C THR A 62 2.34 14.93 -2.67
N VAL A 63 3.37 14.42 -1.97
CA VAL A 63 4.37 15.26 -1.29
C VAL A 63 5.14 16.11 -2.30
N GLN A 64 5.58 15.53 -3.43
CA GLN A 64 6.29 16.25 -4.48
C GLN A 64 5.46 17.43 -5.03
N ARG A 65 4.17 17.20 -5.34
CA ARG A 65 3.26 18.26 -5.79
C ARG A 65 3.11 19.38 -4.76
N VAL A 66 2.95 19.04 -3.49
CA VAL A 66 2.81 20.02 -2.41
C VAL A 66 4.08 20.88 -2.26
N LEU A 67 5.27 20.27 -2.38
CA LEU A 67 6.54 20.99 -2.33
C LEU A 67 6.72 21.91 -3.55
N GLU A 68 6.41 21.43 -4.75
CA GLU A 68 6.47 22.23 -5.99
C GLU A 68 5.54 23.45 -5.94
N GLN A 69 4.33 23.27 -5.41
CA GLN A 69 3.36 24.35 -5.20
C GLN A 69 3.86 25.36 -4.14
N ALA A 70 4.46 24.88 -3.04
CA ALA A 70 5.00 25.74 -1.98
C ALA A 70 6.20 26.57 -2.47
N ASP A 71 7.04 26.00 -3.33
CA ASP A 71 8.19 26.69 -3.94
C ASP A 71 7.79 27.60 -5.12
N GLY A 72 6.49 27.71 -5.45
CA GLY A 72 5.97 28.56 -6.52
C GLY A 72 6.32 28.09 -7.94
N THR A 73 6.76 26.84 -8.08
CA THR A 73 7.11 26.24 -9.38
C THR A 73 5.84 25.65 -10.00
N ILE A 74 5.09 26.46 -10.74
CA ILE A 74 3.98 25.98 -11.59
C ILE A 74 4.59 25.08 -12.68
N ARG A 75 4.19 23.81 -12.75
CA ARG A 75 4.54 22.91 -13.86
C ARG A 75 3.51 23.05 -14.99
N LEU A 76 4.02 22.89 -16.21
CA LEU A 76 3.39 23.04 -17.53
C LEU A 76 2.15 22.17 -17.83
N GLU A 77 1.47 21.60 -16.84
CA GLU A 77 0.17 20.92 -17.04
C GLU A 77 -1.00 21.92 -17.12
N ASP A 78 -0.78 23.19 -16.77
CA ASP A 78 -1.78 24.28 -16.86
C ASP A 78 -1.85 24.93 -18.27
N LEU A 79 -1.12 24.43 -19.27
CA LEU A 79 -1.03 25.04 -20.62
C LEU A 79 -1.52 24.14 -21.77
N ASP A 80 -2.44 23.22 -21.48
CA ASP A 80 -3.19 22.48 -22.50
C ASP A 80 -4.69 22.88 -22.47
N GLU A 81 -4.99 24.14 -22.82
CA GLU A 81 -6.27 24.56 -23.42
C GLU A 81 -6.06 24.91 -24.90
#